data_AF-A0A538QB99-F1
#
_entry.id   AF-A0A538QB99-F1
#
_cell.length_a   1.000
_cell.length_b   1.000
_cell.length_c   1.000
_cell.angle_alpha   90.00
_cell.angle_beta   90.00
_cell.angle_gamma   90.00
#
_symmetry.space_group_name_H-M   'P 1'
#
loop_
_entity.id
_entity.type
_entity.pdbx_description
1 polymer ?
#
loop_
_entity_poly.entity_id
_entity_poly.type
_entity_poly.pdbx_seq_one_letter_code
_entity_poly.pdbx_strand_id
1 'polypeptide(L)'
;MDRGSRRAGRWPLVALATALGVVLGLAGFTFRYAEGLSYFSTDPKACANCHIMQRQYDGWQKASHHGVAMCIDCHLPHSFFAKYRAKASNGWHHSKGFTLQDFDEPIRIKPANSAILQDNCLR
;
A
#
# COMPACT_ATOMS: atom_id res chain seq x y z
N MET A 1 38.94 41.63 5.67
CA MET A 1 38.92 40.16 5.60
C MET A 1 37.69 39.67 6.37
N ASP A 2 36.67 39.07 5.73
CA ASP A 2 35.54 38.46 6.46
C ASP A 2 34.78 37.36 5.69
N ARG A 3 35.44 36.73 4.69
CA ARG A 3 34.84 35.67 3.86
C ARG A 3 34.95 34.26 4.46
N GLY A 4 35.78 34.07 5.50
CA GLY A 4 36.05 32.77 6.12
C GLY A 4 34.90 32.26 7.01
N SER A 5 34.33 33.13 7.83
CA SER A 5 33.24 32.79 8.78
C SER A 5 31.94 32.39 8.06
N ARG A 6 31.59 33.07 6.96
CA ARG A 6 30.38 32.76 6.17
C ARG A 6 30.43 31.42 5.43
N ARG A 7 31.61 30.88 5.14
CA ARG A 7 31.76 29.56 4.47
C ARG A 7 31.53 28.42 5.45
N ALA A 8 32.03 28.53 6.69
CA ALA A 8 31.86 27.50 7.72
C ALA A 8 30.39 27.25 8.09
N GLY A 9 29.56 28.31 8.16
CA GLY A 9 28.12 28.18 8.44
C GLY A 9 27.27 27.58 7.31
N ARG A 10 27.81 27.48 6.07
CA ARG A 10 27.07 26.96 4.91
C ARG A 10 27.23 25.46 4.68
N TRP A 11 28.36 24.88 5.06
CA TRP A 11 28.60 23.43 4.96
C TRP A 11 27.57 22.55 5.69
N PRO A 12 27.16 22.83 6.94
CA PRO A 12 26.13 22.04 7.60
C PRO A 12 24.77 22.13 6.88
N LEU A 13 24.43 23.31 6.33
CA LEU A 13 23.21 23.49 5.55
C LEU A 13 23.26 22.72 4.22
N VAL A 14 24.41 22.71 3.54
CA VAL A 14 24.62 21.93 2.30
C VAL A 14 24.57 20.43 2.59
N ALA A 15 25.19 19.97 3.67
CA ALA A 15 25.13 18.57 4.09
C ALA A 15 23.70 18.14 4.42
N LEU A 16 22.96 18.96 5.19
CA LEU A 16 21.55 18.70 5.51
C LEU A 16 20.68 18.67 4.26
N ALA A 17 20.83 19.64 3.35
CA ALA A 17 20.10 19.68 2.09
C ALA A 17 20.39 18.47 1.21
N THR A 18 21.65 18.02 1.17
CA THR A 18 22.07 16.83 0.42
C THR A 18 21.47 15.57 1.02
N ALA A 19 21.56 15.40 2.35
CA ALA A 19 20.96 14.26 3.05
C ALA A 19 19.44 14.21 2.84
N LEU A 20 18.76 15.36 2.96
CA LEU A 20 17.32 15.45 2.71
C LEU A 20 16.98 15.13 1.25
N GLY A 21 17.78 15.63 0.30
CA GLY A 21 17.62 15.31 -1.12
C GLY A 21 17.77 13.82 -1.42
N VAL A 22 18.75 13.15 -0.80
CA VAL A 22 18.94 11.70 -0.91
C VAL A 22 17.74 10.95 -0.31
N VAL A 23 17.28 11.32 0.89
CA VAL A 23 16.13 10.68 1.53
C VAL A 23 14.86 10.86 0.71
N LEU A 24 14.56 12.07 0.25
CA LEU A 24 13.38 12.34 -0.57
C LEU A 24 13.47 11.66 -1.94
N GLY A 25 14.65 11.63 -2.55
CA GLY A 25 14.90 10.94 -3.81
C GLY A 25 14.67 9.44 -3.70
N LEU A 26 15.24 8.80 -2.67
CA LEU A 26 15.05 7.37 -2.40
C LEU A 26 13.61 7.03 -2.02
N ALA A 27 12.96 7.86 -1.20
CA ALA A 27 11.57 7.68 -0.83
C ALA A 27 10.66 7.82 -2.05
N GLY A 28 10.87 8.84 -2.88
CA GLY A 28 10.10 9.06 -4.11
C GLY A 28 10.32 7.95 -5.14
N PHE A 29 11.56 7.50 -5.33
CA PHE A 29 11.88 6.37 -6.21
C PHE A 29 11.20 5.09 -5.73
N THR A 30 11.34 4.75 -4.44
CA THR A 30 10.72 3.57 -3.84
C THR A 30 9.20 3.63 -3.95
N PHE A 31 8.59 4.78 -3.66
CA PHE A 31 7.15 4.98 -3.76
C PHE A 31 6.65 4.79 -5.19
N ARG A 32 7.39 5.29 -6.20
CA ARG A 32 7.05 5.07 -7.62
C ARG A 32 7.24 3.62 -8.03
N TYR A 33 8.36 3.01 -7.66
CA TYR A 33 8.70 1.63 -8.00
C TYR A 33 7.72 0.62 -7.40
N ALA A 34 7.28 0.84 -6.16
CA ALA A 34 6.28 0.03 -5.48
C ALA A 34 4.83 0.36 -5.90
N GLU A 35 4.64 1.18 -6.93
CA GLU A 35 3.33 1.63 -7.41
C GLU A 35 2.45 2.23 -6.28
N GLY A 36 3.01 3.05 -5.40
CA GLY A 36 2.33 3.51 -4.18
C GLY A 36 0.97 4.21 -4.39
N LEU A 37 0.71 4.76 -5.59
CA LEU A 37 -0.61 5.33 -5.92
C LEU A 37 -1.66 4.27 -6.29
N SER A 38 -1.26 3.06 -6.69
CA SER A 38 -2.19 1.96 -6.97
C SER A 38 -2.99 1.58 -5.73
N TYR A 39 -2.44 1.85 -4.55
CA TYR A 39 -3.17 1.73 -3.29
C TYR A 39 -4.42 2.60 -3.23
N PHE A 40 -4.63 3.62 -4.06
CA PHE A 40 -5.89 4.38 -4.13
C PHE A 40 -6.85 3.87 -5.21
N SER A 41 -6.37 2.97 -6.08
CA SER A 41 -7.14 2.41 -7.18
C SER A 41 -8.22 1.42 -6.70
N THR A 42 -9.17 1.20 -7.59
CA THR A 42 -10.18 0.13 -7.52
C THR A 42 -9.87 -1.00 -8.49
N ASP A 43 -8.89 -0.82 -9.39
CA ASP A 43 -8.47 -1.82 -10.38
C ASP A 43 -8.00 -3.11 -9.69
N PRO A 44 -8.61 -4.27 -9.97
CA PRO A 44 -8.17 -5.57 -9.46
C PRO A 44 -6.68 -5.86 -9.66
N LYS A 45 -6.07 -5.35 -10.73
CA LYS A 45 -4.63 -5.53 -11.01
C LYS A 45 -3.76 -4.90 -9.92
N ALA A 46 -4.19 -3.79 -9.31
CA ALA A 46 -3.47 -3.15 -8.22
C ALA A 46 -3.34 -4.07 -7.00
N CYS A 47 -4.28 -5.01 -6.79
CA CYS A 47 -4.20 -5.99 -5.72
C CYS A 47 -3.11 -7.05 -5.99
N ALA A 48 -2.73 -7.27 -7.25
CA ALA A 48 -1.70 -8.22 -7.67
C ALA A 48 -0.31 -7.58 -7.85
N ASN A 49 -0.12 -6.31 -7.46
CA ASN A 49 1.19 -5.66 -7.49
C ASN A 49 2.23 -6.38 -6.62
N CYS A 50 1.77 -7.12 -5.61
CA CYS A 50 2.60 -8.03 -4.85
C CYS A 50 2.34 -9.47 -5.35
N HIS A 51 3.41 -10.18 -5.72
CA HIS A 51 3.35 -11.57 -6.18
C HIS A 51 2.58 -12.51 -5.23
N ILE A 52 2.59 -12.21 -3.93
CA ILE A 52 1.92 -13.01 -2.91
C ILE A 52 0.39 -13.02 -3.05
N MET A 53 -0.17 -12.03 -3.75
CA MET A 53 -1.59 -11.91 -4.07
C MET A 53 -1.96 -12.55 -5.42
N GLN A 54 -1.00 -13.11 -6.17
CA GLN A 54 -1.24 -13.63 -7.52
C GLN A 54 -2.27 -14.77 -7.52
N ARG A 55 -2.20 -15.70 -6.55
CA ARG A 55 -3.15 -16.82 -6.46
C ARG A 55 -4.59 -16.34 -6.23
N GLN A 56 -4.77 -15.28 -5.45
CA GLN A 56 -6.05 -14.66 -5.14
C GLN A 56 -6.61 -13.93 -6.37
N TYR A 57 -5.75 -13.21 -7.09
CA TYR A 57 -6.11 -12.56 -8.35
C TYR A 57 -6.49 -13.59 -9.43
N ASP A 58 -5.71 -14.65 -9.60
CA ASP A 58 -6.02 -15.74 -10.54
C ASP A 58 -7.31 -16.48 -10.17
N GLY A 59 -7.55 -16.67 -8.87
CA GLY A 59 -8.80 -17.24 -8.36
C GLY A 59 -10.00 -16.35 -8.66
N TRP A 60 -9.87 -15.03 -8.46
CA TRP A 60 -10.90 -14.06 -8.84
C TRP A 60 -11.17 -14.11 -10.35
N GLN A 61 -10.15 -14.01 -11.20
CA GLN A 61 -10.29 -14.07 -12.66
C GLN A 61 -11.04 -15.31 -13.16
N LYS A 62 -10.90 -16.45 -12.47
CA LYS A 62 -11.57 -17.72 -12.83
C LYS A 62 -12.97 -17.85 -12.19
N ALA A 63 -13.30 -17.02 -11.21
CA ALA A 63 -14.59 -17.07 -10.52
C ALA A 63 -15.65 -16.27 -11.27
N SER A 64 -16.93 -16.65 -11.17
CA SER A 64 -18.05 -15.97 -11.85
C SER A 64 -18.16 -14.48 -11.52
N HIS A 65 -17.63 -14.05 -10.38
CA HIS A 65 -17.71 -12.66 -9.93
C HIS A 65 -16.78 -11.71 -10.71
N HIS A 66 -15.75 -12.17 -11.42
CA HIS A 66 -14.83 -11.25 -12.12
C HIS A 66 -15.49 -10.37 -13.18
N GLY A 67 -16.60 -10.84 -13.76
CA GLY A 67 -17.36 -10.10 -14.76
C GLY A 67 -18.28 -9.02 -14.18
N VAL A 68 -18.53 -9.03 -12.87
CA VAL A 68 -19.54 -8.16 -12.22
C VAL A 68 -19.04 -7.44 -10.97
N ALA A 69 -17.90 -7.84 -10.41
CA ALA A 69 -17.36 -7.28 -9.18
C ALA A 69 -15.83 -7.21 -9.23
N MET A 70 -15.29 -6.08 -8.78
CA MET A 70 -13.87 -5.88 -8.48
C MET A 70 -13.53 -6.45 -7.10
N CYS A 71 -12.25 -6.66 -6.82
CA CYS A 71 -11.79 -7.17 -5.51
C CYS A 71 -12.34 -6.35 -4.34
N ILE A 72 -12.35 -5.03 -4.49
CA ILE A 72 -12.78 -4.11 -3.43
C ILE A 72 -14.29 -4.14 -3.16
N ASP A 73 -15.10 -4.60 -4.12
CA ASP A 73 -16.56 -4.62 -3.97
C ASP A 73 -16.97 -5.68 -2.95
N CYS A 74 -16.18 -6.74 -2.80
CA CYS A 74 -16.31 -7.74 -1.75
C CYS A 74 -15.43 -7.41 -0.54
N HIS A 75 -14.18 -6.96 -0.74
CA HIS A 75 -13.20 -6.88 0.36
C HIS A 75 -13.15 -5.55 1.13
N LEU A 76 -13.88 -4.52 0.69
CA LEU A 76 -13.97 -3.23 1.40
C LEU A 76 -15.42 -2.80 1.60
N PRO A 77 -15.74 -2.07 2.68
CA PRO A 77 -17.07 -1.50 2.85
C PRO A 77 -17.30 -0.37 1.83
N HIS A 78 -18.55 -0.17 1.43
CA HIS A 78 -18.89 0.77 0.35
C HIS A 78 -19.02 2.23 0.83
N SER A 79 -19.17 2.49 2.14
CA SER A 79 -19.23 3.86 2.65
C SER A 79 -17.85 4.51 2.63
N PHE A 80 -17.77 5.77 2.18
CA PHE A 80 -16.50 6.47 1.91
C PHE A 80 -15.51 6.37 3.09
N PHE A 81 -15.92 6.82 4.28
CA PHE A 81 -15.03 6.82 5.45
C PHE A 81 -14.66 5.42 5.93
N ALA A 82 -15.58 4.46 5.91
CA ALA A 82 -15.27 3.09 6.32
C ALA A 82 -14.31 2.44 5.32
N LYS A 83 -14.48 2.72 4.01
CA LYS A 83 -13.63 2.19 2.94
C LYS A 83 -12.18 2.57 3.19
N TYR A 84 -11.90 3.86 3.38
CA TYR A 84 -10.54 4.33 3.58
C TYR A 84 -9.93 3.90 4.91
N ARG A 85 -10.75 3.77 5.97
CA ARG A 85 -10.29 3.21 7.25
C ARG A 85 -9.87 1.75 7.10
N ALA A 86 -10.72 0.91 6.49
CA ALA A 86 -10.43 -0.50 6.25
C ALA A 86 -9.20 -0.65 5.33
N LYS A 87 -9.11 0.16 4.28
CA LYS A 87 -7.99 0.19 3.34
C LYS A 87 -6.66 0.57 4.00
N ALA A 88 -6.66 1.56 4.89
CA ALA A 88 -5.49 1.93 5.68
C ALA A 88 -5.07 0.80 6.64
N SER A 89 -6.02 0.20 7.35
CA SER A 89 -5.75 -0.93 8.25
C SER A 89 -5.20 -2.15 7.50
N ASN A 90 -5.81 -2.50 6.36
CA ASN A 90 -5.35 -3.59 5.51
C ASN A 90 -3.97 -3.30 4.92
N GLY A 91 -3.73 -2.08 4.44
CA GLY A 91 -2.43 -1.64 3.96
C GLY A 91 -1.33 -1.76 5.02
N TRP A 92 -1.60 -1.36 6.27
CA TRP A 92 -0.67 -1.55 7.39
C TRP A 92 -0.38 -3.03 7.66
N HIS A 93 -1.42 -3.86 7.76
CA HIS A 93 -1.25 -5.29 8.01
C HIS A 93 -0.48 -6.00 6.88
N HIS A 94 -0.77 -5.68 5.62
CA HIS A 94 -0.06 -6.24 4.48
C HIS A 94 1.40 -5.78 4.47
N SER A 95 1.66 -4.48 4.67
CA SER A 95 3.02 -3.94 4.69
C SER A 95 3.86 -4.58 5.79
N LYS A 96 3.35 -4.64 7.02
CA LYS A 96 4.03 -5.30 8.15
C LYS A 96 4.21 -6.79 7.91
N GLY A 97 3.11 -7.50 7.60
CA GLY A 97 3.10 -8.95 7.45
C GLY A 97 4.05 -9.42 6.36
N PHE A 98 4.01 -8.81 5.17
CA PHE A 98 4.83 -9.24 4.03
C PHE A 98 6.28 -8.76 4.13
N THR A 99 6.57 -7.66 4.82
CA THR A 99 7.95 -7.22 5.07
C THR A 99 8.64 -8.08 6.13
N LEU A 100 7.94 -8.37 7.22
CA LEU A 100 8.49 -9.13 8.35
C LEU A 100 8.26 -10.64 8.23
N GLN A 101 7.54 -11.08 7.19
CA GLN A 101 7.09 -12.46 7.01
C GLN A 101 6.32 -12.99 8.24
N ASP A 102 5.53 -12.12 8.87
CA ASP A 102 4.75 -12.37 10.08
C ASP A 102 3.28 -12.57 9.71
N PHE A 103 2.99 -13.69 9.06
CA PHE A 103 1.65 -14.12 8.65
C PHE A 103 1.56 -15.63 8.51
N ASP A 104 0.34 -16.17 8.58
CA ASP A 104 0.09 -17.60 8.39
C ASP A 104 0.06 -17.97 6.90
N GLU A 105 0.69 -19.08 6.53
CA GLU A 105 0.59 -19.68 5.19
C GLU A 105 -0.32 -20.93 5.23
N PRO A 106 -1.35 -21.03 4.38
CA PRO A 106 -1.77 -20.06 3.37
C PRO A 106 -2.42 -18.82 3.97
N ILE A 107 -2.18 -17.65 3.35
CA ILE A 107 -2.76 -16.36 3.80
C ILE A 107 -4.26 -16.49 4.05
N ARG A 108 -4.68 -16.16 5.27
CA ARG A 108 -6.09 -16.16 5.69
C ARG A 108 -6.62 -14.75 5.90
N ILE A 109 -7.89 -14.56 5.52
CA ILE A 109 -8.61 -13.33 5.81
C ILE A 109 -8.80 -13.16 7.32
N LYS A 110 -8.55 -11.96 7.84
CA LYS A 110 -8.78 -11.64 9.26
C LYS A 110 -10.29 -11.56 9.56
N PRO A 111 -10.73 -11.83 10.80
CA PRO A 111 -12.16 -11.84 11.16
C PRO A 111 -12.93 -10.57 10.74
N ALA A 112 -12.35 -9.39 10.98
CA ALA A 112 -12.97 -8.11 10.59
C ALA A 112 -13.20 -7.99 9.07
N ASN A 113 -12.24 -8.44 8.25
CA ASN A 113 -12.36 -8.43 6.80
C ASN A 113 -13.33 -9.51 6.30
N SER A 114 -13.43 -10.64 7.00
CA SER A 114 -14.41 -11.69 6.69
C SER A 114 -15.85 -11.22 6.93
N ALA A 115 -16.08 -10.43 7.99
CA ALA A 115 -17.38 -9.82 8.24
C ALA A 115 -17.76 -8.84 7.12
N ILE A 116 -16.85 -7.95 6.72
CA ILE A 116 -17.05 -7.03 5.59
C ILE A 116 -17.38 -7.80 4.30
N LEU A 117 -16.65 -8.88 4.03
CA LEU A 117 -16.89 -9.73 2.86
C LEU A 117 -18.28 -10.35 2.89
N GLN A 118 -18.70 -10.88 4.03
CA GLN A 118 -20.02 -11.47 4.19
C GLN A 118 -21.12 -10.42 4.03
N ASP A 119 -20.96 -9.22 4.61
CA ASP A 119 -21.93 -8.13 4.49
C ASP A 119 -22.08 -7.68 3.04
N ASN A 120 -20.98 -7.61 2.29
CA ASN A 120 -20.99 -7.28 0.87
C ASN A 120 -21.57 -8.41 0.00
N CYS A 121 -21.45 -9.67 0.44
CA CYS A 121 -22.03 -10.83 -0.24
C CYS A 121 -23.57 -10.88 -0.10
N LEU A 122 -24.09 -10.50 1.07
CA LEU A 122 -25.52 -10.54 1.38
C LEU A 122 -26.32 -9.33 0.84
N ARG A 123 -25.63 -8.35 0.27
CA ARG A 123 -26.20 -7.11 -0.24
C ARG A 123 -26.71 -7.27 -1.67
#